data_AF-A0A257A388-F1
#
_entry.id   AF-A0A257A388-F1
#
_cell.length_a   1.000
_cell.length_b   1.000
_cell.length_c   1.000
_cell.angle_alpha   90.00
_cell.angle_beta   90.00
_cell.angle_gamma   90.00
#
_symmetry.space_group_name_H-M   'P 1'
#
loop_
_entity.id
_entity.type
_entity.pdbx_description
1 polymer ?
#
loop_
_entity_poly.entity_id
_entity_poly.type
_entity_poly.pdbx_seq_one_letter_code
_entity_poly.pdbx_strand_id
1 'polypeptide(L)'
;MFGNRSLWNRRCDKKYLASLYTPPKIFWIIYNIIYWVFWLNFAIGTFNALPIMPLDGGYIFKDGVSFTIYKINRRIKDNKLEKISSTITTIVSVIIFLSLLSIIVVPRLRSIISF
;
A
#
# COMPACT_ATOMS: atom_id res chain seq x y z
N MET A 1 -27.52 53.45 -30.48
CA MET A 1 -26.99 52.13 -30.94
C MET A 1 -25.48 52.04 -30.69
N PHE A 2 -25.00 51.91 -29.44
CA PHE A 2 -23.60 51.56 -29.19
C PHE A 2 -23.52 50.62 -27.98
N GLY A 3 -23.69 49.33 -28.25
CA GLY A 3 -23.49 48.28 -27.26
C GLY A 3 -22.07 48.33 -26.70
N ASN A 4 -21.96 48.34 -25.38
CA ASN A 4 -20.73 48.57 -24.62
C ASN A 4 -19.64 47.53 -24.94
N ARG A 5 -18.72 47.86 -25.86
CA ARG A 5 -17.59 47.02 -26.32
C ARG A 5 -16.67 46.55 -25.18
N SER A 6 -16.57 47.29 -24.07
CA SER A 6 -15.74 46.89 -22.92
C SER A 6 -16.22 45.63 -22.19
N LEU A 7 -17.52 45.33 -22.26
CA LEU A 7 -18.11 44.13 -21.65
C LEU A 7 -17.93 42.89 -22.53
N TRP A 8 -17.70 43.07 -23.83
CA TRP A 8 -17.40 41.98 -24.75
C TRP A 8 -15.97 41.49 -24.56
N ASN A 9 -14.99 42.42 -24.48
CA ASN A 9 -13.59 42.05 -24.27
C ASN A 9 -13.37 41.28 -22.97
N ARG A 10 -13.95 41.76 -21.86
CA ARG A 10 -13.86 41.09 -20.55
C ARG A 10 -14.52 39.70 -20.51
N ARG A 11 -15.58 39.47 -21.29
CA ARG A 11 -16.23 38.15 -21.38
C ARG A 11 -15.45 37.19 -22.25
N CYS A 12 -14.84 37.67 -23.33
CA CYS A 12 -13.95 36.89 -24.17
C CYS A 12 -12.71 36.45 -23.37
N ASP A 13 -12.01 37.39 -22.71
CA ASP A 13 -10.82 37.08 -21.90
C ASP A 13 -11.09 35.99 -20.87
N LYS A 14 -12.18 36.10 -20.09
CA LYS A 14 -12.54 35.07 -19.10
C LYS A 14 -12.75 33.68 -19.71
N LYS A 15 -13.34 33.60 -20.91
CA LYS A 15 -13.57 32.31 -21.60
C LYS A 15 -12.26 31.71 -22.12
N TYR A 16 -11.37 32.53 -22.68
CA TYR A 16 -10.04 32.08 -23.12
C TYR A 16 -9.20 31.58 -21.95
N LEU A 17 -9.16 32.34 -20.85
CA LEU A 17 -8.46 31.95 -19.63
C LEU A 17 -9.03 30.65 -19.04
N ALA A 18 -10.35 30.49 -19.01
CA ALA A 18 -10.99 29.26 -18.54
C ALA A 18 -10.59 28.05 -19.40
N SER A 19 -10.57 28.19 -20.74
CA SER A 19 -10.19 27.09 -21.64
C SER A 19 -8.72 26.67 -21.53
N LEU A 20 -7.82 27.61 -21.19
CA LEU A 20 -6.40 27.31 -20.96
C LEU A 20 -6.18 26.56 -19.64
N TYR A 21 -6.99 26.84 -18.61
CA TYR A 21 -6.80 26.27 -17.28
C TYR A 21 -7.56 24.96 -17.06
N THR A 22 -8.62 24.68 -17.83
CA THR A 22 -9.37 23.43 -17.71
C THR A 22 -8.66 22.29 -18.46
N PRO A 23 -8.11 21.28 -17.75
CA PRO A 23 -7.51 20.14 -18.42
C PRO A 23 -8.57 19.37 -19.22
N PRO A 24 -8.19 18.76 -20.35
CA PRO A 24 -9.13 18.02 -21.20
C PRO A 24 -9.70 16.81 -20.43
N LYS A 25 -10.94 16.40 -20.73
CA LYS A 25 -11.60 15.27 -20.04
C LYS A 25 -10.75 13.98 -20.03
N ILE A 26 -9.93 13.77 -21.07
CA ILE A 26 -9.01 12.64 -21.17
C ILE A 26 -7.96 12.60 -20.06
N PHE A 27 -7.53 13.76 -19.56
CA PHE A 27 -6.59 13.86 -18.45
C PHE A 27 -7.15 13.17 -17.20
N TRP A 28 -8.42 13.41 -16.87
CA TRP A 28 -9.06 12.80 -15.72
C TRP A 28 -9.20 11.29 -15.85
N ILE A 29 -9.44 10.79 -17.06
CA ILE A 29 -9.53 9.34 -17.34
C ILE A 29 -8.16 8.68 -17.13
N ILE A 30 -7.11 9.24 -17.71
CA ILE A 30 -5.74 8.74 -17.56
C ILE A 30 -5.30 8.82 -16.09
N TYR A 31 -5.57 9.94 -15.41
CA TYR A 31 -5.29 10.11 -14.00
C TYR A 31 -5.93 9.01 -13.15
N ASN A 32 -7.22 8.71 -13.39
CA ASN A 32 -7.90 7.63 -12.68
C ASN A 32 -7.24 6.27 -12.94
N ILE A 33 -6.91 5.95 -14.19
CA ILE A 33 -6.27 4.68 -14.53
C ILE A 33 -4.91 4.56 -13.83
N ILE A 34 -4.06 5.58 -13.92
CA ILE A 34 -2.74 5.58 -13.27
C ILE A 34 -2.90 5.50 -11.75
N TYR A 35 -3.82 6.25 -11.17
CA TYR A 35 -4.11 6.22 -9.75
C TYR A 35 -4.46 4.80 -9.30
N TRP A 36 -5.43 4.16 -9.96
CA TRP A 36 -5.85 2.81 -9.60
C TRP A 36 -4.77 1.76 -9.85
N VAL A 37 -4.08 1.81 -10.98
CA VAL A 37 -2.99 0.87 -11.30
C VAL A 37 -1.84 1.03 -10.30
N PHE A 38 -1.45 2.25 -9.97
CA PHE A 38 -0.40 2.52 -8.98
C PHE A 38 -0.77 1.95 -7.61
N TRP A 39 -1.96 2.28 -7.11
CA TRP A 39 -2.39 1.83 -5.79
C TRP A 39 -2.60 0.32 -5.72
N LEU A 40 -3.12 -0.31 -6.79
CA LEU A 40 -3.26 -1.77 -6.85
C LEU A 40 -1.89 -2.46 -6.86
N ASN A 41 -0.94 -2.00 -7.67
CA ASN A 41 0.41 -2.57 -7.69
C ASN A 41 1.13 -2.34 -6.37
N PHE A 42 0.95 -1.17 -5.74
CA PHE A 42 1.52 -0.88 -4.43
C PHE A 42 0.93 -1.78 -3.34
N ALA A 43 -0.40 -1.96 -3.33
CA ALA A 43 -1.06 -2.87 -2.39
C ALA A 43 -0.60 -4.31 -2.60
N ILE A 44 -0.65 -4.83 -3.83
CA ILE A 44 -0.24 -6.21 -4.13
C ILE A 44 1.25 -6.42 -3.81
N GLY A 45 2.11 -5.46 -4.16
CA GLY A 45 3.53 -5.52 -3.85
C GLY A 45 3.83 -5.52 -2.36
N THR A 46 3.11 -4.69 -1.59
CA THR A 46 3.25 -4.67 -0.11
C THR A 46 2.73 -5.95 0.53
N PHE A 47 1.61 -6.50 0.04
CA PHE A 47 1.12 -7.81 0.48
C PHE A 47 2.16 -8.90 0.20
N ASN A 48 2.74 -8.96 -1.00
CA ASN A 48 3.78 -9.94 -1.34
C ASN A 48 5.04 -9.81 -0.49
N ALA A 49 5.37 -8.59 -0.03
CA ALA A 49 6.51 -8.34 0.85
C ALA A 49 6.22 -8.60 2.34
N LEU A 50 5.00 -8.97 2.73
CA LEU A 50 4.68 -9.26 4.13
C LEU A 50 5.46 -10.49 4.62
N PRO A 51 5.92 -10.48 5.88
CA PRO A 51 6.60 -11.61 6.51
C PRO A 51 5.59 -12.69 6.93
N ILE A 52 4.79 -13.20 5.99
CA ILE A 52 3.75 -14.21 6.22
C ILE A 52 3.94 -15.32 5.18
N MET A 53 4.17 -16.53 5.64
CA MET A 53 4.23 -17.73 4.78
C MET A 53 2.80 -18.03 4.30
N PRO A 54 2.45 -18.03 2.98
CA PRO A 54 3.25 -18.33 1.77
C PRO A 54 3.60 -17.14 0.85
N LEU A 55 3.46 -15.88 1.29
CA LEU A 55 3.80 -14.71 0.46
C LEU A 55 5.34 -14.55 0.41
N ASP A 56 5.89 -14.20 -0.77
CA ASP A 56 7.34 -14.20 -1.06
C ASP A 56 8.21 -13.53 0.02
N GLY A 57 7.69 -12.50 0.69
CA GLY A 57 8.34 -11.80 1.79
C GLY A 57 8.64 -12.66 3.01
N GLY A 58 7.90 -13.74 3.24
CA GLY A 58 8.14 -14.69 4.33
C GLY A 58 9.49 -15.42 4.21
N TYR A 59 9.88 -15.80 2.99
CA TYR A 59 11.16 -16.46 2.73
C TYR A 59 12.34 -15.49 2.85
N ILE A 60 12.20 -14.29 2.26
CA ILE A 60 13.22 -13.23 2.39
C ILE A 60 13.41 -12.80 3.84
N PHE A 61 12.34 -12.74 4.62
CA PHE A 61 12.42 -12.43 6.05
C PHE A 61 13.12 -13.55 6.84
N LYS A 62 12.86 -14.83 6.53
CA LYS A 62 13.56 -15.97 7.12
C LYS A 62 15.07 -15.93 6.85
N ASP A 63 15.45 -15.61 5.62
CA ASP A 63 16.86 -15.51 5.20
C ASP A 63 17.54 -14.29 5.86
N GLY A 64 16.86 -13.14 5.92
CA GLY A 64 17.34 -11.95 6.61
C GLY A 64 17.55 -12.14 8.12
N VAL A 65 16.63 -12.86 8.78
CA VAL A 65 16.75 -13.23 10.20
C VAL A 65 17.93 -14.18 10.40
N SER A 66 18.06 -15.20 9.55
CA SER A 66 19.17 -16.16 9.62
C SER A 66 20.53 -15.49 9.42
N PHE A 67 20.63 -14.55 8.47
CA PHE A 67 21.83 -13.74 8.26
C PHE A 67 22.16 -12.85 9.46
N THR A 68 21.14 -12.22 10.06
CA THR A 68 21.32 -11.38 11.26
C THR A 68 21.84 -12.20 12.44
N ILE A 69 21.26 -13.38 12.70
CA ILE A 69 21.67 -14.26 13.79
C ILE A 69 23.08 -14.79 13.54
N TYR A 70 23.41 -15.19 12.30
CA TYR A 70 24.76 -15.63 11.93
C TYR A 70 25.80 -14.51 12.13
N LYS A 71 25.46 -13.27 11.78
CA LYS A 71 26.32 -12.09 11.98
C LYS A 71 26.60 -11.80 13.45
N ILE A 72 25.59 -11.97 14.31
CA ILE A 72 25.71 -11.75 15.76
C ILE A 72 26.47 -12.90 16.44
N ASN A 73 26.19 -14.14 16.05
CA ASN A 73 26.68 -15.32 16.75
C ASN A 73 27.28 -16.36 15.79
N ARG A 74 28.48 -16.03 15.30
CA ARG A 74 29.25 -16.79 14.29
C ARG A 74 29.64 -18.22 14.69
N ARG A 75 29.32 -18.67 15.91
CA ARG A 75 29.64 -20.00 16.47
C ARG A 75 28.44 -20.96 16.53
N ILE A 76 27.25 -20.53 16.14
CA ILE A 76 26.07 -21.41 16.16
C ILE A 76 26.14 -22.37 14.98
N LYS A 77 25.94 -23.67 15.24
CA LYS A 77 25.87 -24.74 14.24
C LYS A 77 24.65 -24.54 13.32
N ASP A 78 24.84 -24.63 12.01
CA ASP A 78 23.83 -24.34 10.97
C ASP A 78 22.48 -25.05 11.25
N ASN A 79 22.52 -26.32 11.65
CA ASN A 79 21.31 -27.11 11.96
C ASN A 79 20.45 -26.56 13.12
N LYS A 80 21.05 -25.87 14.11
CA LYS A 80 20.29 -25.24 15.21
C LYS A 80 19.81 -23.85 14.81
N LEU A 81 20.63 -23.15 14.04
CA LEU A 81 20.34 -21.82 13.50
C LEU A 81 19.08 -21.86 12.62
N GLU A 82 19.00 -22.81 11.69
CA GLU A 82 17.83 -22.95 10.82
C GLU A 82 16.54 -23.29 11.57
N LYS A 83 16.60 -24.16 12.58
CA LYS A 83 15.42 -24.50 13.40
C LYS A 83 14.94 -23.31 14.22
N ILE A 84 15.85 -22.55 14.82
CA ILE A 84 15.53 -21.38 15.63
C ILE A 84 14.98 -20.27 14.72
N SER A 85 15.66 -19.94 13.62
CA SER A 85 15.20 -18.95 12.66
C SER A 85 13.84 -19.31 12.09
N SER A 86 13.64 -20.57 11.66
CA SER A 86 12.36 -21.02 11.12
C SER A 86 11.23 -20.91 12.15
N THR A 87 11.47 -21.31 13.40
CA THR A 87 10.45 -21.25 14.45
C THR A 87 10.10 -19.81 14.82
N ILE A 88 11.12 -18.94 14.96
CA ILE A 88 10.92 -17.50 15.24
C ILE A 88 10.17 -16.85 14.09
N THR A 89 10.59 -17.08 12.85
CA THR A 89 9.93 -16.53 11.66
C THR A 89 8.48 -16.99 11.58
N THR A 90 8.20 -18.28 11.80
CA THR A 90 6.81 -18.78 11.80
C THR A 90 5.97 -18.17 12.92
N ILE A 91 6.50 -18.05 14.14
CA ILE A 91 5.76 -17.44 15.26
C ILE A 91 5.48 -15.96 14.97
N VAL A 92 6.47 -15.22 14.46
CA VAL A 92 6.32 -13.81 14.07
C VAL A 92 5.28 -13.66 12.96
N SER A 93 5.33 -14.50 11.93
CA SER A 93 4.32 -14.54 10.87
C SER A 93 2.91 -14.76 11.40
N VAL A 94 2.75 -15.72 12.32
CA VAL A 94 1.45 -16.05 12.94
C VAL A 94 0.94 -14.89 13.80
N ILE A 95 1.79 -14.25 14.61
CA ILE A 95 1.42 -13.10 15.45
C ILE A 95 0.97 -11.93 14.58
N ILE A 96 1.71 -11.61 13.51
CA ILE A 96 1.36 -10.52 12.60
C ILE A 96 0.03 -10.84 11.90
N PHE A 97 -0.17 -12.07 11.44
CA PHE A 97 -1.41 -12.51 10.82
C PHE A 97 -2.61 -12.41 11.77
N LEU A 98 -2.46 -12.85 13.04
CA LEU A 98 -3.48 -12.70 14.07
C LEU A 98 -3.78 -11.23 14.40
N SER A 99 -2.75 -10.37 14.39
CA SER A 99 -2.90 -8.93 14.65
C SER A 99 -3.69 -8.24 13.53
N LEU A 100 -3.48 -8.64 12.27
CA LEU A 100 -4.27 -8.16 11.13
C LEU A 100 -5.70 -8.69 11.18
N LEU A 101 -5.90 -9.97 11.51
CA LEU A 101 -7.23 -10.56 11.67
C LEU A 101 -8.03 -9.91 12.81
N SER A 102 -7.37 -9.58 13.91
CA SER A 102 -7.96 -8.90 15.06
C SER A 102 -8.69 -7.61 14.66
N ILE A 103 -8.12 -6.81 13.76
CA ILE A 103 -8.74 -5.57 13.26
C ILE A 103 -10.12 -5.80 12.64
N ILE A 104 -10.35 -6.95 12.00
CA ILE A 104 -11.63 -7.29 11.38
C ILE A 104 -12.55 -8.00 12.39
N VAL A 105 -11.98 -8.90 13.18
CA VAL A 105 -12.72 -9.77 14.11
C VAL A 105 -13.24 -8.99 15.33
N VAL A 106 -12.46 -8.08 15.90
CA VAL A 106 -12.82 -7.29 17.09
C VAL A 106 -14.10 -6.45 16.89
N PRO A 107 -14.23 -5.61 15.83
CA PRO A 107 -15.45 -4.84 15.62
C PRO A 107 -16.65 -5.73 15.28
N ARG A 108 -16.45 -6.85 14.57
CA ARG A 108 -17.51 -7.80 14.23
C ARG A 108 -18.03 -8.55 15.46
N LEU A 109 -17.15 -9.01 16.36
CA LEU A 109 -17.56 -9.68 17.60
C LEU A 109 -18.26 -8.72 18.56
N ARG A 110 -17.73 -7.49 18.72
CA ARG A 110 -18.38 -6.46 19.53
C ARG A 110 -19.79 -6.14 19.04
N SER A 111 -20.01 -6.11 17.73
CA SER A 111 -21.32 -5.87 17.13
C SER A 111 -22.33 -6.99 17.36
N ILE A 112 -21.88 -8.25 17.55
CA ILE A 112 -22.76 -9.41 17.79
C ILE A 112 -23.11 -9.52 19.29
N ILE A 113 -22.17 -9.20 20.17
CA ILE A 113 -22.34 -9.29 21.62
C ILE A 113 -23.09 -8.10 22.22
N SER A 114 -23.11 -6.94 21.55
CA SER A 114 -23.83 -5.75 22.01
C SER A 114 -25.27 -5.65 21.48
N PHE A 115 -25.87 -6.74 21.02
CA PHE A 115 -27.29 -6.88 20.66
C PHE A 115 -27.97 -7.78 21.69
#